data_AF-A0A662QWH9-F1
#
_entry.id   AF-A0A662QWH9-F1
#
_cell.length_a   1.000
_cell.length_b   1.000
_cell.length_c   1.000
_cell.angle_alpha   90.00
_cell.angle_beta   90.00
_cell.angle_gamma   90.00
#
_symmetry.space_group_name_H-M   'P 1'
#
loop_
_entity.id
_entity.type
_entity.pdbx_description
1 polymer ?
#
loop_
_entity_poly.entity_id
_entity_poly.type
_entity_poly.pdbx_seq_one_letter_code
_entity_poly.pdbx_strand_id
1 'polypeptide(L)' 'MVKILLDLSKDEDKIVEVYKLVHELKTKQEAIKQMIRYFRVDIKPKNLKGKDYFSV' A
#
# COMPACT_ATOMS: atom_id res chain seq x y z
N MET A 1 7.98 10.70 8.78
CA MET A 1 6.82 9.79 8.57
C MET A 1 5.87 10.45 7.57
N VAL A 2 5.63 9.82 6.43
CA VAL A 2 4.65 10.30 5.44
C VAL A 2 3.35 9.52 5.65
N LYS A 3 2.22 10.23 5.76
CA LYS A 3 0.90 9.61 5.86
C LYS A 3 0.39 9.30 4.46
N ILE A 4 0.08 8.03 4.20
CA ILE A 4 -0.50 7.56 2.94
C ILE A 4 -1.95 7.18 3.22
N LEU A 5 -2.87 7.72 2.44
CA LEU A 5 -4.27 7.30 2.44
C LEU A 5 -4.44 6.25 1.35
N LEU A 6 -5.02 5.11 1.71
CA LEU A 6 -5.34 4.01 0.81
C LEU A 6 -6.83 3.73 0.96
N ASP A 7 -7.58 3.99 -0.11
CA ASP A 7 -8.96 3.55 -0.20
C ASP A 7 -8.97 2.12 -0.72
N LEU A 8 -9.34 1.19 0.16
CA LEU A 8 -9.53 -0.22 -0.17
C LEU A 8 -11.01 -0.49 -0.35
N SER A 9 -11.37 -1.20 -1.41
CA SER A 9 -12.68 -1.81 -1.53
C SER A 9 -12.89 -2.88 -0.45
N LYS A 10 -14.14 -3.30 -0.24
CA LYS A 10 -14.47 -4.34 0.74
C LYS A 10 -13.73 -5.65 0.49
N ASP A 11 -13.47 -5.98 -0.77
CA ASP A 11 -12.79 -7.23 -1.13
C ASP A 11 -11.27 -7.10 -0.94
N GLU A 12 -10.69 -5.95 -1.26
CA GLU A 12 -9.27 -5.68 -0.97
C GLU A 12 -8.97 -5.66 0.52
N ASP A 13 -9.87 -5.13 1.36
CA ASP A 13 -9.71 -5.16 2.82
C ASP A 13 -9.68 -6.60 3.36
N LYS A 14 -10.52 -7.50 2.81
CA LYS A 14 -10.49 -8.93 3.16
C LYS A 14 -9.18 -9.59 2.76
N ILE A 15 -8.64 -9.27 1.57
CA ILE A 15 -7.36 -9.81 1.12
C ILE A 15 -6.23 -9.38 2.07
N VAL A 16 -6.23 -8.12 2.50
CA VAL A 16 -5.27 -7.61 3.49
C VAL A 16 -5.40 -8.34 4.84
N GLU A 17 -6.63 -8.59 5.30
CA GLU A 17 -6.88 -9.33 6.54
C GLU A 17 -6.40 -10.78 6.46
N VAL A 18 -6.68 -11.47 5.36
CA VAL A 18 -6.20 -12.85 5.13
C VAL A 18 -4.67 -12.88 5.10
N TYR A 19 -4.03 -11.96 4.38
CA TYR A 19 -2.58 -11.86 4.34
C TYR A 19 -1.98 -11.63 5.73
N LYS A 20 -2.59 -10.75 6.52
CA LYS A 20 -2.17 -10.48 7.91
C LYS A 20 -2.20 -11.76 8.75
N LEU A 21 -3.26 -12.57 8.63
CA LEU A 21 -3.40 -13.83 9.38
C LEU A 21 -2.38 -14.88 8.93
N VAL A 22 -2.19 -15.06 7.63
CA VAL A 22 -1.26 -16.06 7.07
C VAL A 22 0.20 -15.74 7.40
N HIS A 23 0.54 -14.44 7.46
CA HIS A 23 1.90 -13.98 7.74
C HIS A 23 2.13 -13.57 9.21
N GLU A 24 1.20 -13.90 10.11
CA GLU A 24 1.28 -13.63 11.56
C GLU A 24 1.59 -12.14 11.89
N LEU A 25 1.10 -11.23 11.06
CA LEU A 25 1.34 -9.80 11.20
C LEU A 25 0.41 -9.20 12.26
N LYS A 26 0.91 -8.24 13.04
CA LYS A 26 0.16 -7.65 14.16
C LYS A 26 -0.83 -6.60 13.68
N THR A 27 -0.51 -5.89 12.59
CA THR A 27 -1.31 -4.76 12.12
C THR A 27 -1.61 -4.84 10.63
N LYS A 28 -2.77 -4.29 10.22
CA LYS A 28 -3.09 -4.12 8.80
C LYS A 28 -2.05 -3.26 8.08
N GLN A 29 -1.46 -2.27 8.76
CA GLN A 29 -0.43 -1.42 8.17
C GLN A 29 0.83 -2.20 7.78
N GLU A 30 1.24 -3.18 8.56
CA GLU A 30 2.38 -4.06 8.22
C GLU A 30 2.06 -4.94 7.01
N ALA A 31 0.84 -5.51 6.99
CA ALA A 31 0.37 -6.30 5.85
C ALA A 31 0.37 -5.45 4.57
N ILE A 32 -0.25 -4.27 4.61
CA ILE A 32 -0.28 -3.32 3.49
C ILE A 32 1.13 -2.96 3.04
N LYS A 33 2.07 -2.67 3.95
CA LYS A 33 3.46 -2.34 3.58
C LYS A 33 4.15 -3.45 2.79
N GLN A 34 3.94 -4.71 3.17
CA GLN A 34 4.51 -5.84 2.43
C GLN A 34 3.76 -6.07 1.11
N MET A 35 2.45 -5.89 1.12
CA MET A 35 1.60 -6.09 -0.04
C MET A 35 1.69 -4.99 -1.09
N ILE A 36 2.14 -3.76 -0.75
CA ILE A 36 2.35 -2.64 -1.69
C ILE A 36 3.19 -3.07 -2.91
N ARG A 37 4.13 -4.00 -2.73
CA ARG A 37 4.95 -4.55 -3.84
C ARG A 37 4.13 -5.35 -4.86
N TYR A 38 3.01 -5.92 -4.45
CA TYR A 38 2.12 -6.74 -5.28
C TYR A 38 0.90 -5.97 -5.78
N PHE A 39 0.56 -4.84 -5.14
CA PHE A 39 -0.50 -3.96 -5.63
C PHE A 39 -0.02 -3.26 -6.90
N ARG A 40 -0.82 -3.36 -7.97
CA ARG A 40 -0.66 -2.57 -9.19
C ARG A 40 -1.19 -1.16 -8.96
N VAL A 41 -0.63 -0.47 -7.96
CA VAL A 41 -1.03 0.89 -7.57
C VAL A 41 -0.09 1.92 -8.19
N ASP A 42 -0.68 2.91 -8.83
CA ASP A 42 0.02 4.11 -9.27
C ASP A 42 0.26 4.98 -8.01
N ILE A 43 1.43 4.81 -7.38
CA ILE A 43 1.81 5.57 -6.20
C ILE A 43 2.16 6.99 -6.67
N LYS A 44 1.17 7.89 -6.68
CA LYS A 44 1.36 9.31 -6.94
C LYS A 44 1.53 10.08 -5.63
N PRO A 45 2.71 10.65 -5.34
CA PRO A 45 2.86 11.55 -4.21
C PRO A 45 2.06 12.81 -4.47
N LYS A 46 1.32 13.24 -3.44
CA LYS A 46 0.35 14.33 -3.49
C LYS A 46 0.95 15.69 -3.90
N ASN A 47 2.28 15.84 -3.92
CA ASN A 47 3.00 17.12 -4.05
C ASN A 47 4.25 17.07 -4.95
N LEU A 48 4.27 16.32 -6.06
CA LEU A 48 5.40 16.38 -7.00
C LEU A 48 5.06 17.15 -8.28
N LYS A 49 5.84 18.21 -8.53
CA LYS A 49 5.85 18.96 -9.79
C LYS A 49 6.56 18.13 -10.88
N GLY A 50 5.80 17.26 -11.53
CA GLY A 50 5.92 16.90 -12.95
C GLY A 50 7.23 16.31 -13.54
N LYS A 51 8.39 16.27 -12.88
CA LYS A 51 9.65 15.87 -13.56
C LYS A 51 10.58 14.89 -12.85
N ASP A 52 10.39 14.58 -11.56
CA ASP A 52 11.38 13.77 -10.82
C ASP A 52 11.06 12.27 -10.71
N TYR A 53 10.07 11.76 -11.46
CA TYR A 53 9.59 10.37 -11.28
C TYR A 53 10.38 9.30 -12.05
N PHE A 54 11.37 9.67 -12.87
CA PHE A 54 12.15 8.73 -13.67
C PHE A 54 13.65 9.01 -13.57
N SER A 55 14.25 8.59 -12.46
CA SER A 55 15.70 8.36 -12.40
C SER A 55 15.90 7.00 -11.74
N VAL A 56 16.17 6.00 -12.58
CA VAL A 56 16.60 4.64 -12.18
C VAL A 56 18.06 4.68 -11.75
#